data_AF-A0A917CBI9-F1
#
_entry.id   AF-A0A917CBI9-F1
#
_cell.length_a   1.000
_cell.length_b   1.000
_cell.length_c   1.000
_cell.angle_alpha   90.00
_cell.angle_beta   90.00
_cell.angle_gamma   90.00
#
_symmetry.space_group_name_H-M   'P 1'
#
loop_
_entity.id
_entity.type
_entity.pdbx_description
1 polymer ?
#
loop_
_entity_poly.entity_id
_entity_poly.type
_entity_poly.pdbx_seq_one_letter_code
_entity_poly.pdbx_strand_id
1 'polypeptide(L)'
;MPSLVAGARGAAEEVERLREIGARHCTGRGDLYAVVEVFQWEEMKREGQSIKVATDRCKGKRAAIERSRVLLAENAHLFREQTTVEASVMCDLEFQPEVRR
;
A
#
# COMPACT_ATOMS: atom_id res chain seq x y z
N MET A 1 -7.06 -2.21 37.71
CA MET A 1 -7.45 -2.74 36.39
C MET A 1 -7.72 -1.59 35.42
N PRO A 2 -6.77 -1.19 34.55
CA PRO A 2 -6.97 -0.12 33.56
C PRO A 2 -6.87 -0.56 32.08
N SER A 3 -6.92 -1.86 31.75
CA SER A 3 -6.57 -2.35 30.39
C SER A 3 -7.69 -2.34 29.34
N LEU A 4 -8.96 -2.22 29.71
CA LEU A 4 -10.08 -2.32 28.75
C LEU A 4 -10.39 -1.01 28.02
N VAL A 5 -10.26 0.14 28.70
CA VAL A 5 -10.60 1.46 28.13
C VAL A 5 -9.53 1.93 27.13
N ALA A 6 -8.26 1.60 27.38
CA ALA A 6 -7.17 1.88 26.45
C ALA A 6 -7.29 1.08 25.13
N GLY A 7 -7.72 -0.19 25.22
CA GLY A 7 -7.98 -1.02 24.03
C GLY A 7 -9.16 -0.52 23.20
N ALA A 8 -10.24 -0.06 23.84
CA ALA A 8 -11.41 0.48 23.15
C ALA A 8 -11.12 1.80 22.41
N ARG A 9 -10.31 2.68 23.01
CA ARG A 9 -9.90 3.95 22.39
C ARG A 9 -9.00 3.72 21.17
N GLY A 10 -8.03 2.81 21.28
CA GLY A 10 -7.18 2.44 20.15
C GLY A 10 -7.97 1.83 18.98
N ALA A 11 -8.97 1.01 19.27
CA ALA A 11 -9.83 0.43 18.24
C ALA A 11 -10.69 1.50 17.52
N ALA A 12 -11.24 2.47 18.27
CA ALA A 12 -12.03 3.55 17.68
C ALA A 12 -11.18 4.46 16.76
N GLU A 13 -9.96 4.78 17.17
CA GLU A 13 -9.01 5.57 16.38
C GLU A 13 -8.62 4.86 15.07
N GLU A 14 -8.39 3.55 15.10
CA GLU A 14 -8.09 2.78 13.88
C GLU A 14 -9.30 2.66 12.93
N VAL A 15 -10.52 2.49 13.47
CA VAL A 15 -11.73 2.47 12.65
C VAL A 15 -11.94 3.80 11.92
N GLU A 16 -11.72 4.93 12.61
CA GLU A 16 -11.84 6.25 11.98
C GLU A 16 -10.76 6.45 10.90
N ARG A 17 -9.53 5.97 11.14
CA ARG A 17 -8.46 5.99 10.15
C ARG A 17 -8.84 5.20 8.90
N LEU A 18 -9.32 3.96 9.05
CA LEU A 18 -9.76 3.12 7.92
C LEU A 18 -10.93 3.75 7.17
N ARG A 19 -11.84 4.43 7.88
CA ARG A 19 -12.96 5.16 7.28
C ARG A 19 -12.47 6.32 6.40
N GLU A 20 -11.53 7.12 6.89
CA GLU A 20 -10.96 8.23 6.13
C GLU A 20 -10.17 7.72 4.92
N ILE A 21 -9.44 6.61 5.04
CA ILE A 21 -8.77 5.94 3.90
C ILE A 21 -9.80 5.59 2.83
N GLY A 22 -10.89 4.91 3.20
CA GLY A 22 -11.98 4.58 2.29
C GLY A 22 -12.59 5.82 1.61
N ALA A 23 -12.80 6.89 2.38
CA ALA A 23 -13.32 8.15 1.85
C ALA A 23 -12.36 8.78 0.82
N ARG A 24 -11.05 8.72 1.04
CA ARG A 24 -10.03 9.21 0.09
C ARG A 24 -9.98 8.36 -1.17
N HIS A 25 -10.11 7.04 -1.07
CA HIS A 25 -10.25 6.16 -2.23
C HIS A 25 -11.49 6.48 -3.07
N CYS A 26 -12.61 6.76 -2.42
CA CYS A 26 -13.86 7.10 -3.10
C CYS A 26 -13.80 8.48 -3.78
N THR A 27 -13.25 9.49 -3.10
CA THR A 27 -13.26 10.89 -3.57
C THR A 27 -12.03 11.27 -4.39
N GLY A 28 -10.92 10.55 -4.24
CA GLY A 28 -9.62 10.92 -4.77
C GLY A 28 -8.98 12.13 -4.07
N ARG A 29 -9.45 12.49 -2.87
CA ARG A 29 -8.91 13.60 -2.07
C ARG A 29 -7.59 13.22 -1.42
N GLY A 30 -6.68 14.19 -1.31
CA GLY A 30 -5.36 14.02 -0.69
C GLY A 30 -4.29 13.68 -1.71
N ASP A 31 -3.10 13.34 -1.20
CA ASP A 31 -2.03 12.83 -2.05
C ASP A 31 -2.30 11.37 -2.36
N LEU A 32 -2.15 11.02 -3.64
CA LEU A 32 -2.28 9.65 -4.11
C LEU A 32 -0.96 9.19 -4.68
N TYR A 33 -0.64 7.93 -4.46
CA TYR A 33 0.59 7.30 -4.87
C TYR A 33 0.25 6.13 -5.76
N ALA A 34 0.87 6.06 -6.93
CA ALA A 34 0.98 4.81 -7.67
C ALA A 34 2.09 3.99 -7.02
N VAL A 35 1.80 2.74 -6.67
CA VAL A 35 2.74 1.86 -5.98
C VAL A 35 2.81 0.53 -6.74
N VAL A 36 4.01 0.04 -6.97
CA VAL A 36 4.26 -1.33 -7.39
C VAL A 36 5.20 -1.99 -6.40
N GLU A 37 4.76 -3.09 -5.83
CA GLU A 37 5.52 -3.87 -4.86
C GLU A 37 5.83 -5.25 -5.43
N VAL A 38 7.06 -5.70 -5.23
CA VAL A 38 7.51 -7.03 -5.63
C VAL A 38 7.77 -7.84 -4.38
N PHE A 39 7.01 -8.91 -4.22
CA PHE A 39 7.15 -9.85 -3.13
C PHE A 39 7.94 -11.06 -3.60
N GLN A 40 8.90 -11.51 -2.81
CA GLN A 40 9.52 -12.82 -2.95
C GLN A 40 8.94 -13.78 -1.91
N TRP A 41 8.46 -14.92 -2.37
CA TRP A 41 7.86 -15.97 -1.54
C TRP A 41 8.89 -17.04 -1.23
N GLU A 42 9.07 -17.33 0.05
CA GLU A 42 9.89 -18.45 0.49
C GLU A 42 8.98 -19.65 0.81
N GLU A 43 9.01 -20.68 -0.04
CA GLU A 43 8.10 -21.85 0.03
C GLU A 43 8.08 -22.52 1.40
N MET A 44 9.23 -22.55 2.08
CA MET A 44 9.38 -23.13 3.42
C MET A 44 8.70 -22.31 4.52
N LYS A 45 8.65 -20.98 4.38
CA LYS A 45 8.18 -20.07 5.44
C LYS A 45 6.72 -19.66 5.27
N ARG A 46 6.13 -19.85 4.09
CA ARG A 46 4.77 -19.35 3.74
C ARG A 46 4.62 -17.84 3.97
N GLU A 47 5.73 -17.11 3.91
CA GLU A 47 5.81 -15.67 4.10
C GLU A 47 6.37 -15.03 2.82
N GLY A 48 5.79 -13.90 2.43
CA GLY A 48 6.26 -13.08 1.33
C GLY A 48 7.03 -11.87 1.87
N GLN A 49 8.23 -11.63 1.37
CA GLN A 49 9.02 -10.44 1.71
C GLN A 49 9.00 -9.45 0.55
N SER A 50 8.72 -8.18 0.85
CA SER A 50 8.88 -7.10 -0.12
C SER A 50 10.37 -6.88 -0.45
N ILE A 51 10.74 -7.16 -1.69
CA ILE A 51 12.13 -7.04 -2.18
C ILE A 51 12.34 -5.79 -3.04
N LYS A 52 11.26 -5.17 -3.52
CA LYS A 52 11.31 -3.91 -4.28
C LYS A 52 9.98 -3.18 -4.17
N VAL A 53 10.08 -1.85 -4.01
CA VAL A 53 8.94 -0.93 -4.06
C VAL A 53 9.26 0.18 -5.06
N ALA A 54 8.40 0.38 -6.05
CA ALA A 54 8.46 1.49 -7.00
C ALA A 54 7.24 2.37 -6.82
N THR A 55 7.44 3.68 -6.62
CA THR A 55 6.36 4.59 -6.24
C THR A 55 6.43 5.90 -7.00
N ASP A 56 5.27 6.51 -7.22
CA ASP A 56 5.16 7.87 -7.74
C ASP A 56 3.96 8.62 -7.16
N ARG A 57 4.21 9.84 -6.67
CA ARG A 57 3.15 10.75 -6.22
C ARG A 57 2.41 11.31 -7.43
N CYS A 58 1.09 11.24 -7.39
CA CYS A 58 0.19 11.56 -8.49
C CYS A 58 -0.86 12.60 -8.07
N LYS A 59 -1.21 13.47 -9.02
CA LYS A 59 -2.30 14.45 -8.82
C LYS A 59 -3.63 13.84 -9.23
N GLY A 60 -4.29 13.21 -8.28
CA GLY A 60 -5.63 12.66 -8.44
C GLY A 60 -5.67 11.20 -8.92
N LYS A 61 -6.84 10.57 -8.75
CA LYS A 61 -7.01 9.12 -8.85
C LYS A 61 -6.73 8.57 -10.25
N ARG A 62 -7.18 9.26 -11.29
CA ARG A 62 -6.94 8.82 -12.68
C ARG A 62 -5.45 8.79 -13.01
N ALA A 63 -4.72 9.84 -12.64
CA ALA A 63 -3.27 9.91 -12.85
C ALA A 63 -2.54 8.79 -12.07
N ALA A 64 -2.97 8.51 -10.83
CA ALA A 64 -2.39 7.42 -10.04
C ALA A 64 -2.63 6.04 -10.67
N ILE A 65 -3.83 5.78 -11.21
CA ILE A 65 -4.15 4.53 -11.91
C ILE A 65 -3.36 4.40 -13.22
N GLU A 66 -3.27 5.47 -14.00
CA GLU A 66 -2.47 5.47 -15.23
C GLU A 66 -1.00 5.22 -14.93
N ARG A 67 -0.46 5.88 -13.90
CA ARG A 67 0.93 5.69 -13.50
C ARG A 67 1.19 4.31 -12.92
N SER A 68 0.26 3.73 -12.15
CA SER A 68 0.43 2.36 -11.61
C SER A 68 0.46 1.31 -12.73
N ARG A 69 -0.30 1.51 -13.81
CA ARG A 69 -0.21 0.66 -15.02
C ARG A 69 1.16 0.76 -15.69
N VAL A 70 1.70 1.97 -15.81
CA VAL A 70 3.04 2.17 -16.39
C VAL A 70 4.11 1.52 -15.52
N LEU A 71 4.09 1.77 -14.21
CA LEU A 71 5.01 1.14 -13.26
C LEU A 71 4.90 -0.39 -13.29
N LEU A 72 3.68 -0.92 -13.41
CA LEU A 72 3.47 -2.37 -13.50
C LEU A 72 4.11 -2.92 -14.76
N ALA A 73 3.91 -2.28 -15.92
CA ALA A 73 4.53 -2.69 -17.17
C ALA A 73 6.08 -2.63 -17.09
N GLU A 74 6.63 -1.56 -16.51
CA GLU A 74 8.07 -1.40 -16.29
C GLU A 74 8.65 -2.51 -15.40
N ASN A 75 7.89 -3.03 -14.44
CA ASN A 75 8.33 -4.03 -13.46
C ASN A 75 7.82 -5.45 -13.72
N ALA A 76 6.99 -5.68 -14.74
CA ALA A 76 6.37 -6.97 -15.03
C ALA A 76 7.39 -8.10 -15.24
N HIS A 77 8.60 -7.78 -15.73
CA HIS A 77 9.71 -8.71 -15.89
C HIS A 77 10.24 -9.32 -14.56
N LEU A 78 9.80 -8.78 -13.42
CA LEU A 78 10.12 -9.30 -12.08
C LEU A 78 9.10 -10.34 -11.60
N PHE A 79 8.01 -10.57 -12.33
CA PHE A 79 7.09 -11.67 -12.07
C PHE A 79 7.72 -13.00 -12.50
N ARG A 80 7.90 -13.92 -11.55
CA ARG A 80 8.56 -15.23 -11.72
C ARG A 80 7.91 -16.25 -10.78
N GLU A 81 8.39 -17.49 -10.83
CA GLU A 81 7.85 -18.60 -10.04
C GLU A 81 7.68 -18.30 -8.54
N GLN A 82 8.65 -17.61 -7.93
CA GLN A 82 8.64 -17.27 -6.51
C GLN A 82 8.42 -15.77 -6.26
N THR A 83 7.98 -15.00 -7.26
CA THR A 83 7.81 -13.56 -7.10
C THR A 83 6.48 -13.07 -7.65
N THR A 84 5.76 -12.29 -6.83
CA THR A 84 4.54 -11.57 -7.23
C THR A 84 4.87 -10.11 -7.47
N VAL A 85 4.29 -9.51 -8.51
CA VAL A 85 4.34 -8.06 -8.75
C VAL A 85 2.92 -7.51 -8.60
N GLU A 86 2.71 -6.66 -7.61
CA GLU A 86 1.40 -6.09 -7.29
C GLU A 86 1.39 -4.59 -7.53
N ALA A 87 0.36 -4.10 -8.23
CA ALA A 87 0.12 -2.68 -8.42
C ALA A 87 -1.03 -2.22 -7.54
N SER A 88 -0.84 -1.12 -6.84
CA SER A 88 -1.87 -0.50 -6.00
C SER A 88 -1.85 1.03 -6.16
N VAL A 89 -2.95 1.65 -5.75
CA VAL A 89 -3.02 3.10 -5.53
C VAL A 89 -3.22 3.28 -4.04
N MET A 90 -2.41 4.13 -3.41
CA MET A 90 -2.48 4.40 -1.97
C MET A 90 -2.70 5.88 -1.73
N CYS A 91 -3.44 6.25 -0.68
CA CYS A 91 -3.44 7.61 -0.17
C CYS A 91 -2.29 7.81 0.84
N ASP A 92 -2.00 9.06 1.18
CA ASP A 92 -1.00 9.45 2.19
C ASP A 92 -1.20 8.86 3.59
N LEU A 93 -2.41 8.40 3.94
CA LEU A 93 -2.66 7.71 5.21
C LEU A 93 -2.27 6.23 5.18
N GLU A 94 -2.25 5.62 4.00
CA GLU A 94 -1.83 4.23 3.76
C GLU A 94 -0.35 4.15 3.41
N PHE A 95 0.11 5.11 2.61
CA PHE A 95 1.45 5.13 2.08
C PHE A 95 2.47 5.39 3.20
N GLN A 96 3.11 4.32 3.65
CA GLN A 96 4.29 4.38 4.50
C GLN A 96 5.50 4.15 3.61
N PRO A 97 6.25 5.19 3.20
CA PRO A 97 7.53 4.98 2.56
C PRO A 97 8.39 4.24 3.57
N GLU A 98 8.68 2.97 3.34
CA GLU A 98 9.55 2.22 4.23
C GLU A 98 10.88 2.98 4.38
N VAL A 99 11.11 3.53 5.58
CA VAL A 99 12.42 3.97 6.03
C VAL A 99 13.21 2.69 6.28
N ARG A 100 13.82 2.11 5.23
CA ARG A 100 14.79 1.03 5.43
C ARG A 100 16.12 1.64 5.89
N ARG A 101 16.45 1.41 7.16
CA ARG A 101 17.81 1.48 7.70
C ARG A 101 18.69 0.40 7.10
#